data_AF-A0AAD8HQI5-F1
#
_entry.id   AF-A0AAD8HQI5-F1
#
_cell.length_a   1.000
_cell.length_b   1.000
_cell.length_c   1.000
_cell.angle_alpha   90.00
_cell.angle_beta   90.00
_cell.angle_gamma   90.00
#
_symmetry.space_group_name_H-M   'P 1'
#
loop_
_entity.id
_entity.type
_entity.pdbx_description
1 polymer ?
#
loop_
_entity_poly.entity_id
_entity_poly.type
_entity_poly.pdbx_seq_one_letter_code
_entity_poly.pdbx_strand_id
1 'polypeptide(L)'
;MKKVLLMLEGTVDIPPPPFVFNSFLVSSIFPCDAQQNANNSLGQGSSLTPTGNSSWLSPSGLFAFGFYVQGNNRYRVGIFFAGLAVNNKTVVWTANRDDPPVSDDVTLRLIDGRLILQHQTQDSTTDIVNPDQSISSVSMLDTGNFMLYKR
;
A
#
# COMPACT_ATOMS: atom_id res chain seq x y z
N MET A 1 4.88 18.99 3.92
CA MET A 1 5.99 18.00 3.75
C MET A 1 5.39 16.66 3.36
N LYS A 2 5.89 15.98 2.32
CA LYS A 2 5.34 14.71 1.81
C LYS A 2 6.09 13.53 2.44
N LYS A 3 5.41 12.50 2.96
CA LYS A 3 6.05 11.26 3.40
C LYS A 3 5.62 10.16 2.43
N VAL A 4 6.58 9.62 1.69
CA VAL A 4 6.34 8.50 0.78
C VAL A 4 6.41 7.23 1.62
N LEU A 5 5.38 6.38 1.61
CA LEU A 5 5.56 4.99 2.01
C LEU A 5 6.11 4.26 0.78
N LEU A 6 7.41 4.45 0.53
CA LEU A 6 8.12 3.62 -0.43
C LEU A 6 8.31 2.27 0.25
N MET A 7 7.81 1.23 -0.39
CA MET A 7 8.29 -0.11 -0.12
C MET A 7 9.74 -0.19 -0.57
N LEU A 8 10.66 0.18 0.32
CA LEU A 8 12.08 -0.17 0.32
C LEU A 8 12.79 0.43 1.55
N GLU A 9 12.15 0.43 2.73
CA GLU A 9 12.84 0.81 3.99
C GLU A 9 12.46 -0.20 5.07
N GLY A 10 12.90 -1.44 4.91
CA GLY A 10 13.55 -2.10 6.03
C GLY A 10 15.02 -1.70 5.93
N THR A 11 15.60 -1.17 7.00
CA THR A 11 17.04 -0.96 7.08
C THR A 11 17.72 -2.33 6.95
N VAL A 12 18.30 -2.61 5.79
CA VAL A 12 19.28 -3.69 5.60
C VAL A 12 20.64 -3.03 5.59
N ASP A 13 21.49 -3.38 6.56
CA ASP A 13 22.92 -3.07 6.48
C ASP A 13 23.52 -3.88 5.32
N ILE A 14 23.74 -3.20 4.19
CA ILE A 14 24.44 -3.78 3.05
C ILE A 14 25.93 -3.59 3.32
N PRO A 15 26.73 -4.66 3.54
CA PRO A 15 28.17 -4.50 3.59
C PRO A 15 28.66 -3.94 2.26
N PRO A 16 29.68 -3.05 2.26
CA PRO A 16 30.18 -2.45 1.03
C PRO A 16 30.59 -3.58 0.05
N PRO A 17 30.06 -3.60 -1.19
CA PRO A 17 30.46 -4.61 -2.15
C PRO A 17 31.95 -4.43 -2.48
N PRO A 18 32.72 -5.51 -2.66
CA PRO A 18 34.05 -5.40 -3.21
C PRO A 18 33.95 -4.75 -4.59
N PHE A 19 34.68 -3.66 -4.78
CA PHE A 19 34.75 -2.92 -6.04
C PHE A 19 35.07 -3.89 -7.19
N VAL A 20 34.13 -4.04 -8.12
CA VAL A 20 34.43 -4.62 -9.44
C VAL A 20 33.98 -3.60 -10.47
N PHE A 21 34.98 -2.95 -11.06
CA PHE A 21 34.85 -2.01 -12.15
C PHE A 21 34.40 -2.79 -13.39
N ASN A 22 33.22 -2.50 -13.94
CA ASN A 22 32.97 -2.70 -15.36
C ASN A 22 31.88 -1.76 -15.86
N SER A 23 32.33 -0.83 -16.69
CA SER A 23 31.54 0.12 -17.47
C SER A 23 31.00 -0.58 -18.72
N PHE A 24 29.71 -0.45 -19.03
CA PHE A 24 29.18 -0.14 -20.38
C PHE A 24 27.70 0.29 -20.30
N LEU A 25 27.38 1.33 -21.07
CA LEU A 25 26.19 2.19 -21.13
C LEU A 25 24.89 1.51 -21.62
N VAL A 26 23.71 1.99 -21.16
CA VAL A 26 22.68 2.66 -21.99
C VAL A 26 21.86 3.62 -21.11
N SER A 27 21.97 4.91 -21.39
CA SER A 27 21.11 5.97 -20.84
C SER A 27 19.86 6.12 -21.70
N SER A 28 18.73 5.59 -21.24
CA SER A 28 17.40 6.01 -21.71
C SER A 28 16.76 6.85 -20.61
N ILE A 29 16.99 8.15 -20.65
CA ILE A 29 16.29 9.11 -19.81
C ILE A 29 14.88 9.23 -20.39
N PHE A 30 13.94 8.46 -19.86
CA PHE A 30 12.53 8.82 -20.02
C PHE A 30 12.29 9.98 -19.04
N PRO A 31 11.96 11.21 -19.49
CA PRO A 31 11.30 12.14 -18.60
C PRO A 31 9.95 11.53 -18.24
N CYS A 32 9.89 10.84 -17.11
CA CYS A 32 8.62 10.51 -16.48
C CYS A 32 8.14 11.81 -15.83
N ASP A 33 7.51 12.67 -16.63
CA ASP A 33 6.62 13.69 -16.10
C ASP A 33 5.40 12.96 -15.52
N ALA A 34 5.55 12.43 -14.32
CA ALA A 34 4.43 11.98 -13.51
C ALA A 34 3.70 13.23 -12.98
N GLN A 35 2.99 13.93 -13.86
CA GLN A 35 1.94 14.86 -13.45
C GLN A 35 0.82 14.03 -12.82
N GLN A 36 0.97 13.75 -11.52
CA GLN A 36 -0.04 13.08 -10.72
C GLN A 36 -1.26 13.97 -10.63
N ASN A 37 -2.30 13.58 -11.36
CA ASN A 37 -3.66 14.05 -11.10
C ASN A 37 -4.00 13.75 -9.63
N ALA A 38 -4.03 14.77 -8.78
CA ALA A 38 -4.31 14.68 -7.35
C ALA A 38 -5.78 14.31 -7.03
N ASN A 39 -6.56 13.91 -8.03
CA ASN A 39 -8.01 13.68 -7.95
C ASN A 39 -8.39 12.32 -7.36
N ASN A 40 -7.41 11.48 -6.98
CA ASN A 40 -7.64 10.16 -6.41
C ASN A 40 -7.07 10.02 -4.99
N SER A 41 -6.99 11.15 -4.26
CA SER A 41 -6.61 11.16 -2.86
C SER A 41 -7.85 10.99 -1.98
N LEU A 42 -7.73 10.13 -0.98
CA LEU A 42 -8.81 9.72 -0.08
C LEU A 42 -8.55 10.27 1.30
N GLY A 43 -9.49 11.06 1.82
CA GLY A 43 -9.37 11.73 3.10
C GLY A 43 -9.74 10.86 4.30
N GLN A 44 -9.61 11.45 5.49
CA GLN A 44 -10.11 10.89 6.75
C GLN A 44 -11.56 10.39 6.63
N GLY A 45 -11.85 9.26 7.28
CA GLY A 45 -13.14 8.55 7.20
C GLY A 45 -13.25 7.53 6.06
N SER A 46 -12.30 7.52 5.12
CA SER A 46 -12.26 6.52 4.04
C SER A 46 -12.06 5.12 4.61
N SER A 47 -12.78 4.15 4.04
CA SER A 47 -12.73 2.76 4.50
C SER A 47 -12.85 1.73 3.38
N LEU A 48 -12.31 0.53 3.63
CA LEU A 48 -12.44 -0.65 2.79
C LEU A 48 -12.94 -1.83 3.61
N THR A 49 -13.67 -2.74 2.97
CA THR A 49 -14.10 -4.02 3.54
C THR A 49 -13.67 -5.17 2.62
N PRO A 50 -13.37 -6.36 3.17
CA PRO A 50 -12.94 -7.50 2.35
C PRO A 50 -13.92 -7.91 1.25
N THR A 51 -15.23 -7.81 1.53
CA THR A 51 -16.31 -8.30 0.66
C THR A 51 -17.07 -7.19 -0.10
N GLY A 52 -16.79 -5.91 0.20
CA GLY A 52 -17.42 -4.77 -0.45
C GLY A 52 -16.44 -4.02 -1.36
N ASN A 53 -16.26 -2.73 -1.10
CA ASN A 53 -15.16 -1.99 -1.71
C ASN A 53 -13.86 -2.43 -1.04
N SER A 54 -13.09 -3.27 -1.73
CA SER A 54 -11.93 -3.95 -1.16
C SER A 54 -10.59 -3.28 -1.46
N SER A 55 -10.53 -2.30 -2.36
CA SER A 55 -9.27 -1.65 -2.70
C SER A 55 -9.39 -0.23 -3.22
N TRP A 56 -8.34 0.55 -3.01
CA TRP A 56 -8.12 1.85 -3.63
C TRP A 56 -7.17 1.67 -4.82
N LEU A 57 -7.69 1.97 -6.01
CA LEU A 57 -6.97 1.83 -7.28
C LEU A 57 -6.05 3.02 -7.51
N SER A 58 -4.98 2.82 -8.27
CA SER A 58 -4.25 3.91 -8.90
C SER A 58 -5.03 4.51 -10.07
N PRO A 59 -4.71 5.74 -10.55
CA PRO A 59 -5.43 6.35 -11.68
C PRO A 59 -5.49 5.48 -12.95
N SER A 60 -4.45 4.71 -13.26
CA SER A 60 -4.42 3.75 -14.36
C SER A 60 -5.19 2.45 -14.09
N GLY A 61 -5.55 2.18 -12.84
CA GLY A 61 -6.13 0.91 -12.41
C GLY A 61 -5.15 -0.27 -12.41
N LEU A 62 -3.87 -0.07 -12.72
CA LEU A 62 -2.89 -1.15 -12.75
C LEU A 62 -2.52 -1.62 -11.34
N PHE A 63 -2.37 -0.68 -10.40
CA PHE A 63 -2.02 -0.97 -9.02
C PHE A 63 -3.20 -0.71 -8.09
N ALA A 64 -3.24 -1.44 -6.98
CA ALA A 64 -4.24 -1.28 -5.96
C ALA A 64 -3.65 -1.49 -4.57
N PHE A 65 -4.13 -0.74 -3.60
CA PHE A 65 -3.90 -0.96 -2.18
C PHE A 65 -5.21 -1.41 -1.53
N GLY A 66 -5.19 -2.51 -0.75
CA GLY A 66 -6.38 -2.97 -0.03
C GLY A 66 -6.36 -4.45 0.27
N PHE A 67 -7.54 -5.06 0.37
CA PHE A 67 -7.73 -6.46 0.69
C PHE A 67 -7.47 -7.38 -0.52
N TYR A 68 -6.81 -8.49 -0.26
CA TYR A 68 -6.71 -9.63 -1.15
C TYR A 68 -6.92 -10.94 -0.40
N VAL A 69 -7.42 -11.96 -1.09
CA VAL A 69 -7.73 -13.28 -0.50
C VAL A 69 -6.43 -14.07 -0.34
N GLN A 70 -6.25 -14.70 0.81
CA GLN A 70 -5.18 -15.66 1.08
C GLN A 70 -5.76 -16.96 1.64
N GLY A 71 -6.33 -17.77 0.73
CA GLY A 71 -7.00 -19.03 1.04
C GLY A 71 -8.36 -18.84 1.74
N ASN A 72 -9.16 -19.91 1.79
CA ASN A 72 -10.41 -20.13 2.54
C ASN A 72 -11.06 -18.88 3.19
N ASN A 73 -11.53 -17.93 2.37
CA ASN A 73 -12.21 -16.70 2.82
C ASN A 73 -11.45 -15.91 3.91
N ARG A 74 -10.12 -15.97 3.86
CA ARG A 74 -9.24 -15.16 4.70
C ARG A 74 -8.56 -14.10 3.87
N TYR A 75 -8.26 -12.98 4.51
CA TYR A 75 -7.83 -11.78 3.83
C TYR A 75 -6.55 -11.24 4.43
N ARG A 76 -5.81 -10.53 3.59
CA ARG A 76 -4.67 -9.70 4.00
C ARG A 76 -4.78 -8.34 3.34
N VAL A 77 -4.12 -7.36 3.93
CA VAL A 77 -3.98 -6.02 3.34
C VAL A 77 -2.64 -5.95 2.62
N GLY A 78 -2.62 -5.38 1.43
CA GLY A 78 -1.39 -5.27 0.66
C GLY A 78 -1.54 -4.43 -0.59
N ILE A 79 -0.47 -4.46 -1.39
CA ILE A 79 -0.44 -3.86 -2.72
C ILE A 79 -0.33 -4.95 -3.76
N PHE A 80 -1.12 -4.84 -4.82
CA PHE A 80 -1.20 -5.83 -5.87
C PHE A 80 -1.57 -5.22 -7.21
N PHE A 81 -1.34 -5.98 -8.28
CA PHE A 81 -1.83 -5.65 -9.61
C PHE A 81 -3.33 -5.91 -9.70
N ALA A 82 -4.12 -4.87 -10.04
CA ALA A 82 -5.59 -4.94 -10.03
C ALA A 82 -6.18 -5.55 -11.31
N GLY A 83 -5.46 -5.49 -12.43
CA GLY A 83 -5.91 -5.99 -13.74
C GLY A 83 -5.83 -7.50 -13.94
N LEU A 84 -5.38 -8.27 -12.95
CA LEU A 84 -5.33 -9.73 -12.99
C LEU A 84 -6.54 -10.31 -12.25
N ALA A 85 -7.01 -11.49 -12.68
CA ALA A 85 -8.23 -12.13 -12.19
C ALA A 85 -8.40 -11.99 -10.66
N VAL A 86 -9.62 -11.68 -10.20
CA VAL A 86 -10.00 -11.35 -8.80
C VAL A 86 -9.44 -12.34 -7.77
N ASN A 87 -9.23 -13.59 -8.19
CA ASN A 87 -8.85 -14.73 -7.36
C ASN A 87 -7.33 -14.99 -7.35
N ASN A 88 -6.56 -14.31 -8.20
CA ASN A 88 -5.12 -14.50 -8.35
C ASN A 88 -4.41 -13.16 -8.57
N LYS A 89 -4.57 -12.29 -7.58
CA LYS A 89 -3.88 -10.99 -7.52
C LYS A 89 -2.38 -11.23 -7.34
N THR A 90 -1.55 -10.68 -8.22
CA THR A 90 -0.10 -10.66 -8.00
C THR A 90 0.21 -9.62 -6.93
N VAL A 91 0.51 -10.10 -5.73
CA VAL A 91 0.83 -9.29 -4.56
C VAL A 91 2.30 -8.89 -4.58
N VAL A 92 2.57 -7.60 -4.52
CA VAL A 92 3.93 -7.05 -4.45
C VAL A 92 4.34 -6.71 -3.01
N TRP A 93 3.36 -6.51 -2.11
CA TRP A 93 3.59 -6.27 -0.68
C TRP A 93 2.40 -6.57 0.18
N THR A 94 2.67 -6.81 1.46
CA THR A 94 1.69 -7.25 2.44
C THR A 94 1.98 -6.54 3.75
N ALA A 95 0.97 -5.85 4.28
CA ALA A 95 1.01 -5.30 5.62
C ALA A 95 1.05 -6.45 6.63
N ASN A 96 1.84 -6.28 7.70
CA ASN A 96 1.93 -7.22 8.80
C ASN A 96 2.06 -8.68 8.31
N ARG A 97 3.04 -8.93 7.45
CA ARG A 97 3.19 -10.20 6.73
C ARG A 97 3.29 -11.41 7.66
N ASP A 98 3.90 -11.22 8.83
CA ASP A 98 4.13 -12.29 9.80
C ASP A 98 2.89 -12.59 10.66
N ASP A 99 1.90 -11.69 10.66
CA ASP A 99 0.63 -11.91 11.35
C ASP A 99 -0.27 -12.89 10.56
N PRO A 100 -1.19 -13.60 11.25
CA PRO A 100 -2.17 -14.43 10.57
C PRO A 100 -3.13 -13.58 9.72
N PRO A 101 -3.57 -14.08 8.55
CA PRO A 101 -4.66 -13.49 7.79
C PRO A 101 -5.93 -13.30 8.63
N VAL A 102 -6.72 -12.29 8.27
CA VAL A 102 -7.94 -11.91 8.99
C VAL A 102 -9.20 -12.46 8.33
N SER A 103 -10.29 -12.54 9.09
CA SER A 103 -11.63 -12.84 8.59
C SER A 103 -12.25 -11.63 7.85
N ASP A 104 -13.47 -11.77 7.35
CA ASP A 104 -14.20 -10.71 6.64
C ASP A 104 -14.86 -9.66 7.56
N ASP A 105 -14.88 -9.90 8.88
CA ASP A 105 -15.43 -9.03 9.93
C ASP A 105 -14.48 -7.87 10.31
N VAL A 106 -13.69 -7.40 9.36
CA VAL A 106 -12.72 -6.33 9.53
C VAL A 106 -13.02 -5.15 8.61
N THR A 107 -12.59 -3.96 9.02
CA THR A 107 -12.66 -2.76 8.21
C THR A 107 -11.33 -2.04 8.25
N LEU A 108 -10.73 -1.80 7.08
CA LEU A 108 -9.55 -0.97 6.96
C LEU A 108 -10.01 0.49 6.92
N ARG A 109 -9.52 1.35 7.81
CA ARG A 109 -9.97 2.73 7.95
C ARG A 109 -8.81 3.70 8.05
N LEU A 110 -8.93 4.82 7.33
CA LEU A 110 -8.14 6.02 7.59
C LEU A 110 -8.87 6.87 8.62
N ILE A 111 -8.42 6.85 9.87
CA ILE A 111 -9.04 7.56 10.99
C ILE A 111 -7.96 8.09 11.95
N ASP A 112 -8.20 9.25 12.56
CA ASP A 112 -7.30 9.88 13.54
C ASP A 112 -5.84 10.00 13.07
N GLY A 113 -5.65 10.27 11.78
CA GLY A 113 -4.32 10.40 11.19
C GLY A 113 -3.56 9.09 10.99
N ARG A 114 -4.20 7.94 11.18
CA ARG A 114 -3.62 6.60 11.06
C ARG A 114 -4.40 5.74 10.08
N LEU A 115 -3.74 4.71 9.55
CA LEU A 115 -4.41 3.65 8.81
C LEU A 115 -4.50 2.43 9.71
N ILE A 116 -5.72 2.03 10.08
CA ILE A 116 -5.97 0.96 11.04
C ILE A 116 -6.83 -0.13 10.44
N LEU A 117 -6.65 -1.35 10.93
CA LEU A 117 -7.57 -2.46 10.73
C LEU A 117 -8.43 -2.60 11.98
N GLN A 118 -9.73 -2.33 11.85
CA GLN A 118 -10.70 -2.44 12.92
C GLN A 118 -11.39 -3.81 12.85
N HIS A 119 -11.35 -4.56 13.96
CA HIS A 119 -12.01 -5.85 14.12
C HIS A 119 -13.38 -5.64 14.79
N GLN A 120 -14.47 -5.94 14.07
CA GLN A 120 -15.81 -5.61 14.54
C GLN A 120 -16.26 -6.48 15.70
N THR A 121 -15.90 -7.77 15.71
CA THR A 121 -16.33 -8.74 16.73
C THR A 121 -15.52 -8.68 18.01
N GLN A 122 -14.24 -8.32 17.91
CA GLN A 122 -13.28 -8.32 19.02
C GLN A 122 -13.12 -6.94 19.67
N ASP A 123 -13.77 -5.90 19.11
CA ASP A 123 -13.62 -4.50 19.50
C ASP A 123 -12.15 -4.08 19.64
N SER A 124 -11.33 -4.50 18.68
CA SER A 124 -9.87 -4.30 18.68
C SER A 124 -9.41 -3.63 17.39
N THR A 125 -8.25 -2.99 17.45
CA THR A 125 -7.65 -2.32 16.28
C THR A 125 -6.18 -2.70 16.14
N THR A 126 -5.74 -2.89 14.91
CA THR A 126 -4.35 -3.14 14.55
C THR A 126 -3.86 -2.01 13.65
N ASP A 127 -2.73 -1.38 13.98
CA ASP A 127 -2.16 -0.35 13.13
C ASP A 127 -1.58 -0.99 11.84
N ILE A 128 -1.99 -0.47 10.69
CA ILE A 128 -1.35 -0.74 9.39
C ILE A 128 -0.31 0.33 9.09
N VAL A 129 -0.62 1.59 9.44
CA VAL A 129 0.31 2.72 9.39
C VAL A 129 0.03 3.65 10.56
N ASN A 130 1.03 3.85 11.41
CA ASN A 130 0.99 4.76 12.55
C ASN A 130 2.22 5.69 12.56
N PRO A 131 2.20 6.80 11.81
CA PRO A 131 3.32 7.72 11.73
C PRO A 131 3.28 8.79 12.83
N ASP A 132 4.44 9.37 13.17
CA ASP A 132 4.55 10.47 14.17
C ASP A 132 3.74 11.73 13.83
N GLN A 133 3.38 11.91 12.56
CA GLN A 133 2.59 13.05 12.07
C GLN A 133 1.34 12.54 11.37
N SER A 134 0.19 13.06 11.79
CA SER A 134 -1.13 12.63 11.32
C SER A 134 -1.29 12.75 9.80
N ILE A 135 -1.79 11.65 9.20
CA ILE A 135 -2.13 11.55 7.79
C ILE A 135 -3.46 12.27 7.53
N SER A 136 -3.51 13.17 6.57
CA SER A 136 -4.74 13.84 6.12
C SER A 136 -5.44 13.09 5.00
N SER A 137 -4.67 12.52 4.08
CA SER A 137 -5.18 11.73 2.96
C SER A 137 -4.16 10.71 2.47
N VAL A 138 -4.63 9.74 1.68
CA VAL A 138 -3.79 8.71 1.06
C VAL A 138 -4.10 8.59 -0.43
N SER A 139 -3.15 8.11 -1.24
CA SER A 139 -3.42 7.84 -2.65
C SER A 139 -2.55 6.72 -3.19
N MET A 140 -3.13 5.87 -4.03
CA MET A 140 -2.38 4.87 -4.78
C MET A 140 -1.90 5.48 -6.10
N LEU A 141 -0.60 5.40 -6.38
CA LEU A 141 -0.01 5.97 -7.58
C LEU A 141 0.21 4.92 -8.66
N ASP A 142 0.26 5.37 -9.92
CA ASP A 142 0.59 4.50 -11.07
C ASP A 142 2.04 3.99 -11.06
N THR A 143 2.87 4.55 -10.19
CA THR A 143 4.22 4.06 -9.90
C THR A 143 4.21 2.82 -8.98
N GLY A 144 3.07 2.42 -8.45
CA GLY A 144 2.96 1.36 -7.43
C GLY A 144 3.21 1.83 -5.99
N ASN A 145 3.48 3.13 -5.81
CA ASN A 145 3.66 3.72 -4.48
C ASN A 145 2.32 4.08 -3.83
N PHE A 146 2.19 3.77 -2.54
CA PHE A 146 1.09 4.22 -1.71
C PHE A 146 1.50 5.46 -0.92
N MET A 147 0.95 6.61 -1.28
CA MET A 147 1.31 7.90 -0.73
C MET A 147 0.48 8.25 0.51
N LEU A 148 1.15 8.83 1.50
CA LEU A 148 0.54 9.39 2.69
C LEU A 148 0.77 10.90 2.70
N TYR A 149 -0.31 11.67 2.61
CA TYR A 149 -0.25 13.12 2.70
C TYR A 149 -0.51 13.53 4.13
N LYS A 150 0.33 14.43 4.61
CA LYS A 150 0.19 15.02 5.94
C LYS A 150 -0.61 16.30 5.86
N ARG A 151 -1.15 16.70 7.00
CA ARG A 151 -1.74 18.03 7.15
C ARG A 151 -0.66 19.11 7.17
#